data_AF-A0A8S8Z6R2-F1
#
_entry.id   AF-A0A8S8Z6R2-F1
#
_cell.length_a   1.000
_cell.length_b   1.000
_cell.length_c   1.000
_cell.angle_alpha   90.00
_cell.angle_beta   90.00
_cell.angle_gamma   90.00
#
_symmetry.space_group_name_H-M   'P 1'
#
loop_
_entity.id
_entity.type
_entity.pdbx_description
1 polymer ?
#
loop_
_entity_poly.entity_id
_entity_poly.type
_entity_poly.pdbx_seq_one_letter_code
_entity_poly.pdbx_strand_id
1 'polypeptide(L)' 'MTKGAYYRQVSQSRDKLSGLYYSFIVLGILGVVLPDDIDVISQLSERMSVIKDSDVFPEKEQEIISVIERVVKQTTAM' A
#
# COMPACT_ATOMS: atom_id res chain seq x y z
N MET A 1 7.92 -12.49 18.94
CA MET A 1 8.23 -11.04 18.80
C MET A 1 8.17 -10.38 20.16
N THR A 2 9.06 -9.42 20.47
CA THR A 2 9.02 -8.69 21.75
C THR A 2 7.96 -7.57 21.69
N LYS A 3 7.35 -7.22 22.83
CA LYS A 3 6.35 -6.12 22.90
C LYS A 3 6.89 -4.82 22.29
N GLY A 4 8.18 -4.51 22.50
CA GLY A 4 8.83 -3.34 21.91
C GLY A 4 8.94 -3.37 20.38
N ALA A 5 9.18 -4.54 19.78
CA ALA A 5 9.20 -4.69 18.32
C ALA A 5 7.81 -4.47 17.71
N TYR A 6 6.76 -4.97 18.37
CA TYR A 6 5.37 -4.74 17.97
C TYR A 6 5.01 -3.24 17.99
N TYR A 7 5.27 -2.54 19.10
CA TYR A 7 4.95 -1.10 19.18
C TYR A 7 5.72 -0.26 18.17
N ARG A 8 6.97 -0.63 17.87
CA ARG A 8 7.76 0.02 16.83
C ARG A 8 7.17 -0.20 15.44
N GLN A 9 6.73 -1.42 15.14
CA GLN A 9 6.06 -1.74 13.87
C GLN A 9 4.75 -0.95 13.72
N VAL A 10 3.94 -0.89 14.79
CA VAL A 10 2.71 -0.09 14.81
C VAL A 10 2.98 1.39 14.55
N SER A 11 4.00 1.96 15.19
CA SER A 11 4.40 3.35 14.95
C SER A 11 4.82 3.58 13.49
N GLN A 12 5.66 2.71 12.94
CA GLN A 12 6.09 2.80 11.55
C GLN A 12 4.91 2.72 10.57
N SER A 13 3.92 1.87 10.86
CA SER A 13 2.71 1.78 10.04
C SER A 13 1.90 3.08 10.07
N ARG A 14 1.81 3.74 11.23
CA ARG A 14 1.13 5.04 11.35
C ARG A 14 1.84 6.14 10.56
N ASP A 15 3.16 6.18 10.60
CA ASP A 15 3.95 7.16 9.86
C ASP A 15 3.79 6.97 8.34
N LYS A 16 3.79 5.71 7.87
CA LYS A 16 3.51 5.37 6.46
C LYS A 16 2.13 5.82 6.02
N LEU A 17 1.09 5.58 6.83
CA LEU A 17 -0.27 6.04 6.54
C LEU A 17 -0.37 7.57 6.48
N SER A 18 0.30 8.27 7.39
CA SER A 18 0.35 9.73 7.39
C SER A 18 0.98 10.27 6.10
N GLY A 19 2.12 9.71 5.69
CA GLY A 19 2.78 10.08 4.43
C GLY A 19 1.91 9.81 3.20
N LEU A 20 1.21 8.67 3.18
CA LEU A 20 0.31 8.31 2.09
C LEU A 20 -0.86 9.31 1.96
N TYR A 21 -1.51 9.67 3.07
CA TYR A 21 -2.59 10.66 3.06
C TYR A 21 -2.11 12.04 2.62
N TYR A 22 -0.95 12.48 3.12
CA TYR A 22 -0.36 13.74 2.70
C TYR A 22 -0.10 13.76 1.19
N SER A 23 0.51 12.70 0.64
CA SER A 23 0.77 12.58 -0.79
C SER A 23 -0.51 12.63 -1.63
N PHE A 24 -1.57 11.91 -1.25
CA PHE A 24 -2.84 11.96 -1.98
C PHE A 24 -3.50 13.34 -1.96
N ILE A 25 -3.49 14.02 -0.81
CA ILE A 25 -4.05 15.37 -0.71
C ILE A 25 -3.30 16.33 -1.63
N VAL A 26 -1.96 16.29 -1.61
CA VAL A 26 -1.13 17.15 -2.47
C VAL A 26 -1.38 16.87 -3.96
N LEU A 27 -1.37 15.59 -4.36
CA LEU A 27 -1.59 15.21 -5.76
C LEU A 27 -3.01 15.54 -6.25
N GLY A 28 -4.01 15.42 -5.38
CA GLY A 28 -5.38 15.82 -5.68
C GLY A 28 -5.51 17.33 -5.88
N ILE A 29 -4.88 18.14 -5.02
CA ILE A 29 -4.84 19.61 -5.19
C ILE A 29 -4.15 20.01 -6.49
N LEU A 30 -3.10 19.28 -6.90
CA LEU A 30 -2.38 19.51 -8.16
C LEU A 30 -3.13 19.00 -9.39
N GLY A 31 -4.27 18.32 -9.23
CA GLY A 31 -5.04 17.73 -10.33
C GLY A 31 -4.34 16.53 -10.99
N VAL A 32 -3.35 15.93 -10.33
CA VAL A 32 -2.60 14.75 -10.81
C VAL A 32 -3.35 13.46 -10.51
N VAL A 33 -4.08 13.42 -9.39
CA VAL A 33 -4.95 12.31 -8.99
C VAL A 33 -6.39 12.82 -9.04
N LEU A 34 -7.19 12.26 -9.94
CA LEU A 34 -8.60 12.54 -10.08
C LEU A 34 -9.42 11.76 -9.06
N PRO A 35 -10.65 12.17 -8.74
CA PRO A 35 -11.54 11.44 -7.83
C PRO A 35 -11.72 9.96 -8.20
N ASP A 36 -11.69 9.64 -9.50
CA ASP A 36 -11.81 8.27 -10.02
C ASP A 36 -10.56 7.41 -9.74
N ASP A 37 -9.39 8.02 -9.54
CA ASP A 37 -8.14 7.31 -9.20
C ASP A 37 -8.17 6.79 -7.74
N ILE A 38 -9.02 7.38 -6.89
CA ILE A 38 -9.25 6.92 -5.51
C ILE A 38 -9.96 5.55 -5.51
N ASP A 39 -10.84 5.30 -6.49
CA ASP A 39 -11.50 4.00 -6.66
C ASP A 39 -10.51 2.91 -7.09
N VAL A 40 -9.47 3.25 -7.85
CA VAL A 40 -8.38 2.31 -8.22
C VAL A 40 -7.61 1.85 -6.97
N ILE A 41 -7.40 2.75 -6.01
CA ILE A 41 -6.71 2.44 -4.74
C ILE A 41 -7.55 1.52 -3.87
N SER A 42 -8.86 1.76 -3.79
CA SER A 42 -9.82 0.88 -3.09
C SER A 42 -9.82 -0.53 -3.69
N GLN A 43 -9.88 -0.63 -5.03
CA GLN A 43 -9.83 -1.91 -5.74
C GLN A 43 -8.50 -2.64 -5.55
N LEU A 44 -7.38 -1.91 -5.51
CA LEU A 44 -6.06 -2.51 -5.25
C LEU A 44 -5.97 -3.03 -3.80
N SER A 45 -6.51 -2.29 -2.83
CA SER A 45 -6.54 -2.70 -1.42
C SER A 45 -7.37 -3.97 -1.20
N GLU A 46 -8.54 -4.06 -1.85
CA GLU A 46 -9.40 -5.24 -1.81
C GLU A 46 -8.67 -6.47 -2.37
N ARG A 47 -7.97 -6.33 -3.50
CA ARG A 47 -7.16 -7.41 -4.09
C ARG A 47 -5.97 -7.80 -3.22
N MET A 48 -5.37 -6.86 -2.49
CA MET A 48 -4.29 -7.15 -1.55
C MET A 48 -4.77 -7.88 -0.27
N SER A 49 -6.01 -7.65 0.17
CA SER A 49 -6.57 -8.37 1.32
C SER A 49 -6.68 -9.88 1.06
N VAL A 50 -6.97 -10.27 -0.19
CA VAL A 50 -7.00 -11.67 -0.63
C VAL A 50 -5.62 -12.33 -0.52
N ILE A 51 -4.55 -11.56 -0.72
CA ILE A 51 -3.18 -12.06 -0.59
C ILE A 51 -2.82 -12.28 0.88
N LYS A 52 -3.24 -11.39 1.79
CA LYS A 52 -2.94 -11.48 3.23
C LYS A 52 -3.59 -12.70 3.91
N ASP A 53 -4.77 -13.10 3.46
CA ASP A 53 -5.53 -14.21 4.06
C ASP A 53 -5.19 -15.59 3.45
N SER A 54 -4.33 -15.63 2.43
CA SER A 54 -3.70 -16.89 2.01
C SER A 54 -2.60 -17.27 3.01
N ASP A 55 -2.36 -18.55 3.27
CA ASP A 55 -1.24 -19.01 4.12
C ASP A 55 0.10 -18.61 3.45
N VAL A 56 0.51 -17.36 3.63
CA VAL A 56 1.71 -16.78 3.04
C VAL A 56 2.90 -17.23 3.88
N PHE A 57 3.54 -18.30 3.42
CA PHE A 57 4.88 -18.66 3.88
C PHE A 57 5.84 -17.47 3.69
N PRO A 58 6.80 -17.24 4.60
CA PRO A 58 7.72 -16.10 4.55
C PRO A 58 8.47 -15.96 3.20
N GLU A 59 8.68 -17.08 2.50
CA GLU A 59 9.29 -17.14 1.18
C GLU A 59 8.50 -16.37 0.10
N LYS A 60 7.19 -16.21 0.30
CA LYS A 60 6.30 -15.53 -0.64
C LYS A 60 6.15 -14.03 -0.37
N GLU A 61 6.65 -13.50 0.75
CA GLU A 61 6.59 -12.05 1.01
C GLU A 61 7.31 -11.24 -0.09
N GLN A 62 8.49 -11.71 -0.51
CA GLN A 62 9.26 -11.05 -1.57
C GLN A 62 8.54 -11.09 -2.92
N GLU A 63 7.88 -12.21 -3.22
CA GLU A 63 7.08 -12.37 -4.44
C GLU A 63 5.87 -11.42 -4.43
N ILE A 64 5.17 -11.31 -3.30
CA ILE A 64 4.03 -10.39 -3.13
C ILE A 64 4.47 -8.94 -3.29
N ILE A 65 5.58 -8.54 -2.68
CA ILE A 65 6.15 -7.19 -2.84
C ILE A 65 6.46 -6.92 -4.31
N SER A 66 7.08 -7.88 -5.01
CA SER A 66 7.40 -7.73 -6.44
C SER A 66 6.16 -7.58 -7.33
N VAL A 67 5.06 -8.27 -6.99
CA VAL A 67 3.78 -8.15 -7.71
C VAL A 67 3.15 -6.79 -7.46
N ILE A 68 3.14 -6.32 -6.22
CA ILE A 68 2.65 -4.98 -5.86
C ILE A 68 3.45 -3.92 -6.62
N GLU A 69 4.78 -4.00 -6.61
CA GLU A 69 5.64 -3.07 -7.34
C GLU A 69 5.36 -3.07 -8.84
N ARG A 70 5.16 -4.25 -9.44
CA ARG A 70 4.83 -4.36 -10.86
C ARG A 70 3.49 -3.71 -11.17
N VAL A 71 2.46 -3.98 -10.38
CA VAL A 71 1.12 -3.40 -10.57
C VAL A 71 1.17 -1.88 -10.43
N VAL A 72 1.81 -1.36 -9.38
CA VAL A 72 1.97 0.09 -9.17
C VAL A 72 2.66 0.74 -10.37
N LYS A 73 3.80 0.18 -10.83
CA LYS A 73 4.52 0.70 -12.00
C LYS A 73 3.66 0.71 -13.26
N GLN A 74 2.84 -0.31 -13.49
CA GLN A 74 1.94 -0.38 -14.65
C GLN A 74 0.83 0.66 -14.58
N THR A 75 0.33 0.97 -13.38
CA THR A 75 -0.72 1.98 -13.18
C THR A 75 -0.18 3.41 -13.27
N THR A 76 1.07 3.66 -12.84
CA THR A 76 1.67 5.00 -12.85
C THR A 76 2.48 5.33 -14.11
N ALA A 77 2.81 4.33 -14.93
CA ALA A 77 3.44 4.55 -16.22
C ALA A 77 2.38 4.97 -17.26
N MET A 78 2.02 6.26 -17.23
CA MET A 78 1.47 6.97 -18.38
C MET A 78 2.61 7.61 -19.17
#